data_AF-A0A6C0JN14-F1
#
_entry.id   AF-A0A6C0JN14-F1
#
_cell.length_a   1.000
_cell.length_b   1.000
_cell.length_c   1.000
_cell.angle_alpha   90.00
_cell.angle_beta   90.00
_cell.angle_gamma   90.00
#
_symmetry.space_group_name_H-M   'P 1'
#
loop_
_entity.id
_entity.type
_entity.pdbx_description
1 polymer ?
#
loop_
_entity_poly.entity_id
_entity_poly.type
_entity_poly.pdbx_seq_one_letter_code
_entity_poly.pdbx_strand_id
1 'polypeptide(L)'
;MALSIIYILFLLSIVTFQSIEFQKRIINSPITNLFPYLKVHHVIVLSKPNTRNIYTIDFTPVHQSFIKLLLGKTVQAEVRVRNIDVYFNTSDVTVLDLFYKINKDLTHTQSVELTKHVIHKITDDDIKMKIKKMQNWGSKMNLYKNNCQHFSSKNFDIL
;
A
#
# COMPACT_ATOMS: atom_id res chain seq x y z
N MET A 1 -21.72 -46.19 1.91
CA MET A 1 -22.35 -44.96 1.35
C MET A 1 -22.39 -43.80 2.35
N ALA A 2 -22.83 -43.98 3.60
CA ALA A 2 -22.89 -42.87 4.57
C ALA A 2 -21.51 -42.28 4.94
N LEU A 3 -20.50 -43.15 5.14
CA LEU A 3 -19.12 -42.73 5.47
C LEU A 3 -18.44 -41.89 4.39
N SER A 4 -18.70 -42.18 3.11
CA SER A 4 -18.15 -41.44 1.98
C SER A 4 -18.77 -40.05 1.83
N ILE A 5 -20.06 -39.89 2.17
CA ILE A 5 -20.73 -38.58 2.17
C ILE A 5 -20.18 -37.68 3.27
N ILE A 6 -19.96 -38.22 4.48
CA ILE A 6 -19.38 -37.46 5.61
C ILE A 6 -17.97 -36.98 5.28
N TYR A 7 -17.15 -37.83 4.64
CA TYR A 7 -15.79 -37.46 4.24
C TYR A 7 -15.76 -36.38 3.15
N ILE A 8 -16.69 -36.43 2.18
CA ILE A 8 -16.85 -35.39 1.16
C ILE A 8 -17.32 -34.07 1.77
N LEU A 9 -18.26 -34.11 2.72
CA LEU A 9 -18.72 -32.91 3.43
C LEU A 9 -17.63 -32.29 4.32
N PHE A 10 -16.77 -33.12 4.93
CA PHE A 10 -15.60 -32.66 5.69
C PHE A 10 -14.52 -32.04 4.79
N LEU A 11 -14.26 -32.63 3.61
CA LEU A 11 -13.37 -32.03 2.62
C LEU A 11 -13.93 -30.72 2.06
N LEU A 12 -15.24 -30.66 1.80
CA LEU A 12 -15.93 -29.44 1.36
C LEU A 12 -15.89 -28.35 2.43
N SER A 13 -16.03 -28.68 3.72
CA SER A 13 -15.96 -27.69 4.80
C SER A 13 -14.55 -27.13 5.00
N ILE A 14 -13.50 -27.95 4.77
CA ILE A 14 -12.11 -27.49 4.73
C ILE A 14 -11.88 -26.54 3.54
N VAL A 15 -12.54 -26.77 2.40
CA VAL A 15 -12.44 -25.91 1.20
C VAL A 15 -13.21 -24.59 1.37
N THR A 16 -14.17 -24.50 2.29
CA THR A 16 -14.89 -23.26 2.60
C THR A 16 -14.19 -22.37 3.63
N PHE A 17 -12.86 -22.44 3.76
CA PHE A 17 -12.11 -21.31 4.31
C PHE A 17 -12.36 -20.09 3.41
N GLN A 18 -13.43 -19.36 3.70
CA GLN A 18 -13.70 -18.06 3.11
C GLN A 18 -12.48 -17.21 3.41
N SER A 19 -11.66 -16.97 2.40
CA SER A 19 -10.60 -15.98 2.46
C SER A 19 -11.25 -14.68 2.91
N ILE A 20 -10.93 -14.22 4.11
CA ILE A 20 -11.41 -12.92 4.59
C ILE A 20 -10.92 -11.89 3.59
N GLU A 21 -11.85 -11.38 2.79
CA GLU A 21 -11.56 -10.44 1.72
C GLU A 21 -11.05 -9.14 2.33
N PHE A 22 -9.90 -8.70 1.84
CA PHE A 22 -9.29 -7.47 2.31
C PHE A 22 -10.09 -6.27 1.84
N GLN A 23 -10.19 -5.28 2.71
CA GLN A 23 -10.68 -3.97 2.30
C GLN A 23 -9.51 -3.20 1.69
N LYS A 24 -9.70 -2.73 0.45
CA LYS A 24 -8.69 -1.97 -0.29
C LYS A 24 -9.31 -0.77 -1.00
N ARG A 25 -8.58 0.34 -1.05
CA ARG A 25 -8.91 1.48 -1.93
C ARG A 25 -7.67 2.27 -2.31
N ILE A 26 -7.80 3.13 -3.31
CA ILE A 26 -6.74 4.08 -3.71
C ILE A 26 -7.20 5.48 -3.34
N ILE A 27 -6.36 6.20 -2.60
CA ILE A 27 -6.54 7.62 -2.32
C ILE A 27 -5.68 8.42 -3.29
N ASN A 28 -6.32 9.36 -4.00
CA ASN A 28 -5.65 10.26 -4.93
C ASN A 28 -5.33 11.59 -4.24
N SER A 29 -4.06 11.95 -4.23
CA SER A 29 -3.53 13.12 -3.53
C SER A 29 -2.58 13.94 -4.41
N PRO A 30 -2.34 15.22 -4.09
CA PRO A 30 -1.33 16.02 -4.78
C PRO A 30 0.09 15.52 -4.46
N ILE A 31 1.02 15.60 -5.43
CA ILE A 31 2.44 15.24 -5.19
C ILE A 31 3.14 16.28 -4.29
N THR A 32 2.73 17.56 -4.34
CA THR A 32 3.30 18.64 -3.53
C THR A 32 2.29 19.78 -3.34
N ASN A 33 2.60 20.70 -2.40
CA ASN A 33 1.94 21.99 -2.28
C ASN A 33 2.24 22.96 -3.46
N LEU A 34 3.23 22.65 -4.31
CA LEU A 34 3.60 23.52 -5.45
C LEU A 34 2.58 23.43 -6.59
N PHE A 35 1.91 22.29 -6.77
CA PHE A 35 0.84 22.11 -7.74
C PHE A 35 -0.31 21.29 -7.12
N PRO A 36 -1.10 21.89 -6.20
CA PRO A 36 -2.14 21.19 -5.46
C PRO A 36 -3.26 20.62 -6.35
N TYR A 37 -3.41 21.14 -7.57
CA TYR A 37 -4.40 20.68 -8.54
C TYR A 37 -3.99 19.39 -9.27
N LEU A 38 -2.69 19.06 -9.29
CA LEU A 38 -2.17 17.85 -9.91
C LEU A 38 -2.21 16.71 -8.88
N LYS A 39 -3.37 16.03 -8.78
CA LYS A 39 -3.59 14.83 -7.95
C LYS A 39 -2.93 13.58 -8.54
N VAL A 40 -1.61 13.63 -8.68
CA VAL A 40 -0.83 12.59 -9.34
C VAL A 40 -0.24 11.57 -8.37
N HIS A 41 -0.47 11.71 -7.05
CA HIS A 41 0.05 10.79 -6.04
C HIS A 41 -1.02 9.80 -5.57
N HIS A 42 -0.77 8.50 -5.79
CA HIS A 42 -1.68 7.43 -5.39
C HIS A 42 -1.15 6.74 -4.13
N VAL A 43 -2.00 6.66 -3.10
CA VAL A 43 -1.76 5.90 -1.87
C VAL A 43 -2.73 4.74 -1.81
N ILE A 44 -2.23 3.51 -1.82
CA ILE A 44 -3.04 2.31 -1.61
C ILE A 44 -3.32 2.19 -0.12
N VAL A 45 -4.59 2.01 0.25
CA VAL A 45 -5.02 1.69 1.61
C VAL A 45 -5.46 0.23 1.64
N LEU A 46 -4.94 -0.54 2.59
CA LEU A 46 -5.24 -1.96 2.78
C LEU A 46 -5.56 -2.24 4.25
N SER A 47 -6.58 -3.05 4.52
CA SER A 47 -6.93 -3.47 5.88
C SER A 47 -7.71 -4.78 5.89
N LYS A 48 -7.73 -5.47 7.04
CA LYS A 48 -8.71 -6.53 7.31
C LYS A 48 -10.04 -5.88 7.76
N PRO A 49 -11.19 -6.47 7.40
CA PRO A 49 -12.48 -6.01 7.90
C PRO A 49 -12.51 -5.87 9.43
N ASN A 50 -13.21 -4.86 9.92
CA ASN A 50 -13.44 -4.62 11.36
C ASN A 50 -12.17 -4.38 12.20
N THR A 51 -11.04 -4.03 11.57
CA THR A 51 -9.82 -3.65 12.29
C THR A 51 -9.61 -2.14 12.29
N ARG A 52 -8.97 -1.63 13.36
CA ARG A 52 -8.53 -0.23 13.46
C ARG A 52 -7.16 0.02 12.83
N ASN A 53 -6.64 -0.92 12.07
CA ASN A 53 -5.30 -0.83 11.52
C ASN A 53 -5.39 -0.83 10.00
N ILE A 54 -5.14 0.33 9.41
CA ILE A 54 -4.92 0.42 7.96
C ILE A 54 -3.43 0.46 7.67
N TYR A 55 -3.05 -0.14 6.55
CA TYR A 55 -1.74 -0.02 5.95
C TYR A 55 -1.86 0.87 4.73
N THR A 56 -1.11 1.97 4.73
CA THR A 56 -0.99 2.86 3.58
C THR A 56 0.31 2.57 2.87
N ILE A 57 0.25 2.35 1.57
CA ILE A 57 1.39 2.02 0.72
C ILE A 57 1.46 3.01 -0.44
N ASP A 58 2.62 3.61 -0.67
CA ASP A 58 2.85 4.46 -1.83
C ASP A 58 4.21 4.21 -2.47
N PHE A 59 4.39 4.75 -3.67
CA PHE A 59 5.64 4.73 -4.41
C PHE A 59 6.07 6.18 -4.64
N THR A 60 7.19 6.60 -4.05
CA THR A 60 7.63 8.00 -4.00
C THR A 60 9.08 8.15 -4.45
N PRO A 61 9.50 9.27 -5.05
CA PRO A 61 10.92 9.53 -5.25
C PRO A 61 11.66 9.76 -3.91
N VAL A 62 12.89 9.24 -3.80
CA VAL A 62 13.74 9.33 -2.59
C VAL A 62 14.25 10.75 -2.33
N HIS A 63 14.44 11.51 -3.40
CA HIS A 63 14.84 12.91 -3.33
C HIS A 63 13.81 13.76 -4.07
N GLN A 64 13.60 14.99 -3.63
CA GLN A 64 12.74 15.98 -4.28
C GLN A 64 13.34 16.50 -5.60
N SER A 65 13.79 15.61 -6.47
CA SER A 65 14.20 15.91 -7.84
C SER A 65 12.98 16.04 -8.76
N PHE A 66 11.98 16.82 -8.34
CA PHE A 66 10.71 16.98 -9.07
C PHE A 66 10.95 17.50 -10.49
N ILE A 67 11.90 18.42 -10.66
CA ILE A 67 12.30 18.92 -11.99
C ILE A 67 12.81 17.78 -12.89
N LYS A 68 13.62 16.86 -12.36
CA LYS A 68 14.11 15.72 -13.15
C LYS A 68 12.95 14.81 -13.57
N LEU A 69 11.98 14.58 -12.68
CA LEU A 69 10.78 13.81 -12.98
C LEU A 69 9.91 14.50 -14.06
N LEU A 70 9.70 15.81 -13.96
CA LEU A 70 8.97 16.60 -14.96
C LEU A 70 9.65 16.56 -16.33
N LEU A 71 10.99 16.55 -16.37
CA LEU A 71 11.76 16.40 -17.60
C LEU A 71 11.79 14.94 -18.11
N GLY A 72 10.99 14.04 -17.53
CA GLY A 72 10.91 12.64 -17.93
C GLY A 72 12.16 11.82 -17.59
N LYS A 73 13.06 12.33 -16.74
CA LYS A 73 14.22 11.57 -16.28
C LYS A 73 13.82 10.56 -15.22
N THR A 74 14.48 9.41 -15.25
CA THR A 74 14.34 8.39 -14.22
C THR A 74 15.11 8.79 -12.96
N VAL A 75 14.49 8.66 -11.80
CA VAL A 75 15.07 8.98 -10.48
C VAL A 75 14.95 7.79 -9.54
N GLN A 76 15.71 7.80 -8.44
CA GLN A 76 15.56 6.81 -7.37
C GLN A 76 14.25 7.02 -6.61
N ALA A 77 13.62 5.92 -6.24
CA ALA A 77 12.33 5.87 -5.59
C ALA A 77 12.25 4.71 -4.59
N GLU A 78 11.31 4.83 -3.67
CA GLU A 78 11.05 3.83 -2.63
C GLU A 78 9.56 3.53 -2.55
N VAL A 79 9.23 2.29 -2.14
CA VAL A 79 7.87 1.93 -1.75
C VAL A 79 7.77 2.09 -0.23
N ARG A 80 6.93 3.01 0.24
CA ARG A 80 6.77 3.24 1.69
C ARG A 80 5.57 2.49 2.20
N VAL A 81 5.67 2.00 3.44
CA VAL A 81 4.56 1.38 4.15
C VAL A 81 4.40 2.08 5.49
N ARG A 82 3.20 2.57 5.79
CA ARG A 82 2.85 3.13 7.10
C ARG A 82 1.63 2.40 7.65
N ASN A 83 1.59 2.27 8.95
CA ASN A 83 0.42 1.80 9.68
C ASN A 83 -0.25 3.00 10.35
N ILE A 84 -1.56 3.10 10.23
CA ILE A 84 -2.36 4.18 10.82
C ILE A 84 -3.48 3.52 11.64
N ASP A 85 -3.60 3.91 12.91
CA ASP A 85 -4.63 3.43 13.84
C ASP A 85 -5.97 4.17 13.60
N VAL A 86 -6.63 3.81 12.50
CA VAL A 86 -7.97 4.25 12.13
C VAL A 86 -8.73 3.12 11.44
N TYR A 87 -10.06 3.21 11.41
CA TYR A 87 -10.88 2.24 10.65
C TYR A 87 -10.75 2.47 9.15
N PHE A 88 -10.95 1.40 8.37
CA PHE A 88 -10.90 1.48 6.91
C PHE A 88 -11.82 2.57 6.35
N ASN A 89 -13.04 2.73 6.84
CA ASN A 89 -14.00 3.72 6.36
C ASN A 89 -13.70 5.18 6.76
N THR A 90 -12.59 5.46 7.45
CA THR A 90 -12.15 6.83 7.77
C THR A 90 -11.98 7.64 6.49
N SER A 91 -12.29 8.94 6.52
CA SER A 91 -12.23 9.79 5.33
C SER A 91 -10.81 9.89 4.75
N ASP A 92 -10.72 10.06 3.44
CA ASP A 92 -9.44 10.15 2.74
C ASP A 92 -8.59 11.34 3.22
N VAL A 93 -9.24 12.47 3.52
CA VAL A 93 -8.56 13.66 4.07
C VAL A 93 -7.86 13.33 5.39
N THR A 94 -8.56 12.68 6.32
CA THR A 94 -7.99 12.30 7.62
C THR A 94 -6.86 11.28 7.47
N VAL A 95 -7.02 10.29 6.57
CA VAL A 95 -5.97 9.30 6.31
C VAL A 95 -4.73 9.97 5.72
N LEU A 96 -4.88 10.90 4.77
CA LEU A 96 -3.78 11.64 4.17
C LEU A 96 -3.09 12.55 5.18
N ASP A 97 -3.83 13.26 6.04
CA ASP A 97 -3.25 14.12 7.07
C ASP A 97 -2.37 13.33 8.03
N LEU A 98 -2.85 12.16 8.48
CA LEU A 98 -2.07 11.26 9.33
C LEU A 98 -0.86 10.70 8.57
N PHE A 99 -1.04 10.29 7.31
CA PHE A 99 0.05 9.81 6.48
C PHE A 99 1.15 10.86 6.29
N TYR A 100 0.79 12.10 5.96
CA TYR A 100 1.75 13.19 5.79
C TYR A 100 2.40 13.57 7.12
N LYS A 101 1.65 13.56 8.23
CA LYS A 101 2.22 13.79 9.57
C LYS A 101 3.27 12.75 9.94
N ILE A 102 3.04 11.48 9.63
CA ILE A 102 4.02 10.40 9.88
C ILE A 102 5.28 10.59 9.03
N ASN A 103 5.13 11.02 7.78
CA ASN A 103 6.26 11.20 6.87
C ASN A 103 6.95 12.56 7.01
N LYS A 104 6.41 13.46 7.83
CA LYS A 104 6.96 14.79 8.03
C LYS A 104 8.36 14.68 8.64
N ASP A 105 9.30 15.41 8.04
CA ASP A 105 10.68 15.54 8.52
C ASP A 105 11.50 14.23 8.55
N LEU A 106 11.00 13.14 7.95
CA LEU A 106 11.77 11.90 7.82
C LEU A 106 12.83 12.05 6.74
N THR A 107 14.07 11.74 7.09
CA THR A 107 15.12 11.43 6.11
C THR A 107 14.78 10.15 5.35
N HIS A 108 15.39 9.94 4.18
CA HIS A 108 15.24 8.69 3.44
C HIS A 108 15.58 7.44 4.28
N THR A 109 16.70 7.48 5.01
CA THR A 109 17.09 6.35 5.88
C THR A 109 16.03 6.04 6.93
N GLN A 110 15.50 7.07 7.60
CA GLN A 110 14.43 6.91 8.58
C GLN A 110 13.12 6.40 7.93
N SER A 111 12.80 6.85 6.71
CA SER A 111 11.64 6.37 5.94
C SER A 111 11.75 4.86 5.65
N VAL A 112 12.93 4.41 5.22
CA VAL A 112 13.21 2.99 4.94
C VAL A 112 13.15 2.16 6.21
N GLU A 113 13.76 2.61 7.30
CA GLU A 113 13.74 1.92 8.60
C GLU A 113 12.31 1.80 9.14
N LEU A 114 11.52 2.86 9.06
CA LEU A 114 10.12 2.84 9.46
C LEU A 114 9.31 1.84 8.61
N THR A 115 9.50 1.82 7.29
CA THR A 115 8.87 0.83 6.41
C THR A 115 9.20 -0.60 6.86
N LYS A 116 10.48 -0.89 7.10
CA LYS A 116 10.94 -2.21 7.57
C LYS A 116 10.30 -2.58 8.90
N HIS A 117 10.27 -1.64 9.85
CA HIS A 117 9.67 -1.83 11.16
C HIS A 117 8.18 -2.13 11.09
N VAL A 118 7.43 -1.35 10.29
CA VAL A 118 6.00 -1.57 10.07
C VAL A 118 5.76 -2.97 9.50
N ILE A 119 6.49 -3.36 8.44
CA ILE A 119 6.38 -4.69 7.83
C ILE A 119 6.72 -5.81 8.82
N HIS A 120 7.72 -5.61 9.67
CA HIS A 120 8.11 -6.59 10.68
C HIS A 120 6.99 -6.83 11.71
N LYS A 121 6.30 -5.76 12.13
CA LYS A 121 5.20 -5.80 13.10
C LYS A 121 3.88 -6.37 12.56
N ILE A 122 3.73 -6.57 11.26
CA ILE A 122 2.54 -7.20 10.69
C ILE A 122 2.52 -8.66 11.13
N THR A 123 1.50 -9.01 11.93
CA THR A 123 1.23 -10.37 12.42
C THR A 123 0.39 -11.18 11.44
N ASP A 124 -0.42 -10.52 10.61
CA ASP A 124 -1.21 -11.16 9.56
C ASP A 124 -0.32 -11.50 8.36
N ASP A 125 -0.08 -12.79 8.15
CA ASP A 125 0.82 -13.29 7.11
C ASP A 125 0.34 -12.97 5.69
N ASP A 126 -0.97 -12.93 5.46
CA ASP A 126 -1.53 -12.61 4.15
C ASP A 126 -1.31 -11.13 3.80
N ILE A 127 -1.58 -10.21 4.74
CA ILE A 127 -1.24 -8.78 4.58
C ILE A 127 0.25 -8.63 4.33
N LYS A 128 1.07 -9.28 5.18
CA LYS A 128 2.53 -9.18 5.11
C LYS A 128 3.04 -9.67 3.77
N MET A 129 2.52 -10.79 3.26
CA MET A 129 2.85 -11.32 1.94
C MET A 129 2.45 -10.34 0.83
N LYS A 130 1.23 -9.80 0.86
CA LYS A 130 0.76 -8.84 -0.16
C LYS A 130 1.62 -7.59 -0.19
N ILE A 131 1.93 -7.00 0.97
CA ILE A 131 2.80 -5.82 1.07
C ILE A 131 4.22 -6.14 0.60
N LYS A 132 4.79 -7.31 0.97
CA LYS A 132 6.11 -7.74 0.49
C LYS A 132 6.15 -7.89 -1.04
N LYS A 133 5.08 -8.38 -1.68
CA LYS A 133 5.00 -8.42 -3.15
C LYS A 133 5.08 -7.03 -3.76
N MET A 134 4.41 -6.03 -3.16
CA MET A 134 4.48 -4.64 -3.64
C MET A 134 5.88 -4.03 -3.50
N GLN A 135 6.63 -4.40 -2.47
CA GLN A 135 8.02 -3.95 -2.28
C GLN A 135 8.95 -4.39 -3.43
N ASN A 136 8.56 -5.41 -4.20
CA ASN A 136 9.32 -5.88 -5.37
C ASN A 136 9.09 -5.03 -6.64
N TRP A 137 8.31 -3.93 -6.57
CA TRP A 137 8.05 -3.04 -7.70
C TRP A 137 9.33 -2.51 -8.37
N GLY A 138 10.36 -2.27 -7.57
CA GLY A 138 11.64 -1.70 -7.98
C GLY A 138 11.90 -0.32 -7.37
N SER A 139 13.12 0.18 -7.56
CA SER A 139 13.64 1.38 -6.90
C SER A 139 13.79 2.59 -7.81
N LYS A 140 13.20 2.57 -9.02
CA LYS A 140 13.36 3.63 -10.01
C LYS A 140 12.02 4.17 -10.45
N MET A 141 11.81 5.48 -10.38
CA MET A 141 10.60 6.14 -10.82
C MET A 141 10.84 6.95 -12.09
N ASN A 142 9.86 6.93 -12.98
CA ASN A 142 9.76 7.82 -14.12
C ASN A 142 8.32 8.33 -14.21
N LEU A 143 8.14 9.65 -14.32
CA LEU A 143 6.81 10.27 -14.29
C LEU A 143 5.85 9.71 -15.35
N TYR A 144 6.35 9.29 -16.52
CA TYR A 144 5.52 8.85 -17.64
C TYR A 144 5.45 7.33 -17.78
N LYS A 145 6.44 6.59 -17.28
CA LYS A 145 6.59 5.15 -17.55
C LYS A 145 6.56 4.25 -16.32
N ASN A 146 6.87 4.78 -15.14
CA ASN A 146 6.94 4.00 -13.91
C ASN A 146 6.72 4.90 -12.70
N ASN A 147 5.46 5.28 -12.45
CA ASN A 147 5.07 6.21 -11.38
C ASN A 147 4.12 5.54 -10.37
N CYS A 148 3.63 6.30 -9.39
CA CYS A 148 2.69 5.83 -8.38
C CYS A 148 1.33 5.38 -8.95
N GLN A 149 0.87 5.92 -10.08
CA GLN A 149 -0.34 5.45 -10.74
C GLN A 149 -0.15 4.04 -11.31
N HIS A 150 0.94 3.81 -12.04
CA HIS A 150 1.31 2.49 -12.56
C HIS A 150 1.50 1.48 -11.42
N PHE A 151 2.19 1.90 -10.35
CA PHE A 151 2.34 1.12 -9.13
C PHE A 151 0.98 0.73 -8.55
N SER A 152 0.09 1.70 -8.35
CA SER A 152 -1.22 1.43 -7.77
C SER A 152 -2.07 0.52 -8.65
N SER A 153 -2.13 0.75 -9.97
CA SER A 153 -2.93 -0.06 -10.89
C SER A 153 -2.46 -1.52 -10.87
N LYS A 154 -1.16 -1.76 -11.08
CA LYS A 154 -0.64 -3.14 -11.13
C LYS A 154 -0.73 -3.86 -9.79
N ASN A 155 -0.56 -3.18 -8.66
CA ASN A 155 -0.63 -3.84 -7.36
C ASN A 155 -2.05 -3.95 -6.82
N PHE A 156 -2.98 -3.10 -7.25
CA PHE A 156 -4.39 -3.17 -6.82
C PHE A 156 -5.10 -4.38 -7.41
N ASP A 157 -4.73 -4.79 -8.63
CA ASP A 157 -5.28 -5.99 -9.29
C ASP A 157 -4.76 -7.31 -8.69
N ILE A 158 -3.60 -7.27 -8.01
CA ILE A 158 -2.97 -8.44 -7.37
C ILE A 158 -3.42 -8.59 -5.90
N LEU A 159 -4.01 -7.52 -5.33
CA LEU A 159 -4.61 -7.52 -4.00
C LEU A 159 -5.95 -8.24 -3.97
#